data_AF-A0A1R3HXD0-F1
#
_entry.id   AF-A0A1R3HXD0-F1
#
_cell.length_a   1.000
_cell.length_b   1.000
_cell.length_c   1.000
_cell.angle_alpha   90.00
_cell.angle_beta   90.00
_cell.angle_gamma   90.00
#
_symmetry.space_group_name_H-M   'P 1'
#
loop_
_entity.id
_entity.type
_entity.pdbx_description
1 polymer ?
#
loop_
_entity_poly.entity_id
_entity_poly.type
_entity_poly.pdbx_seq_one_letter_code
_entity_poly.pdbx_strand_id
1 'polypeptide(L)'
;MSVWNYVVTAHKPTNVTHSCVGNFTSPQELNLIIAKCTRIEIHLLTPQGLQPMLDVPIYGRIATLELFRPHGEAQDFLFIATERYKFCVLQWDAETSELITRAMGDVSDRIGRPTDNGQIGIIDPDCRLIGLHLYDGLFKVIPFDNKGQLKEAFNIRLEELQVLDIKFLYGCPKPTIVVLYQ
;
A
#
# COMPACT_ATOMS: atom_id res chain seq x y z
N MET A 1 33.63 -24.48 14.29
CA MET A 1 33.65 -23.26 15.11
C MET A 1 32.55 -22.36 14.58
N SER A 2 31.54 -22.04 15.39
CA SER A 2 30.38 -21.26 14.92
C SER A 2 30.77 -19.79 14.79
N VAL A 3 30.46 -19.16 13.66
CA VAL A 3 30.71 -17.73 13.40
C VAL A 3 29.48 -16.92 13.79
N TRP A 4 29.67 -15.88 14.60
CA TRP A 4 28.61 -14.95 15.01
C TRP A 4 28.86 -13.59 14.34
N ASN A 5 27.87 -13.07 13.64
CA ASN A 5 27.96 -11.80 12.92
C ASN A 5 26.95 -10.79 13.48
N TYR A 6 27.32 -9.50 13.49
CA TYR A 6 26.45 -8.39 13.82
C TYR A 6 26.35 -7.47 12.60
N VAL A 7 25.12 -7.09 12.22
CA VAL A 7 24.84 -6.24 11.06
C VAL A 7 24.00 -5.06 11.52
N VAL A 8 24.44 -3.85 11.17
CA VAL A 8 23.75 -2.60 11.53
C VAL A 8 23.77 -1.62 10.36
N THR A 9 22.73 -0.80 10.25
CA THR A 9 22.60 0.23 9.23
C THR A 9 23.38 1.48 9.63
N ALA A 10 24.49 1.78 8.93
CA ALA A 10 25.25 3.01 9.14
C ALA A 10 24.53 4.25 8.56
N HIS A 11 23.88 4.10 7.40
CA HIS A 11 23.12 5.15 6.74
C HIS A 11 21.78 4.61 6.26
N LYS A 12 20.69 5.33 6.55
CA LYS A 12 19.34 4.95 6.11
C LYS A 12 19.23 4.98 4.57
N PRO A 13 18.33 4.18 3.97
CA PRO A 13 18.09 4.26 2.53
C PRO A 13 17.62 5.67 2.12
N THR A 14 18.20 6.22 1.06
CA THR A 14 17.90 7.57 0.55
C THR A 14 17.09 7.56 -0.74
N ASN A 15 17.09 6.44 -1.47
CA ASN A 15 16.32 6.28 -2.69
C ASN A 15 14.82 6.30 -2.37
N VAL A 16 14.09 7.20 -3.03
CA VAL A 16 12.63 7.26 -3.00
C VAL A 16 12.08 6.29 -4.02
N THR A 17 11.29 5.31 -3.56
CA THR A 17 10.68 4.29 -4.43
C THR A 17 9.22 4.61 -4.74
N HIS A 18 8.48 5.15 -3.77
CA HIS A 18 7.06 5.50 -3.92
C HIS A 18 6.75 6.81 -3.21
N SER A 19 5.69 7.47 -3.65
CA SER A 19 5.13 8.62 -2.95
C SER A 19 3.64 8.73 -3.21
N CYS A 20 2.88 9.16 -2.22
CA CYS A 20 1.47 9.49 -2.37
C CYS A 20 1.14 10.80 -1.64
N VAL A 21 0.06 11.44 -2.06
CA VAL A 21 -0.40 12.73 -1.52
C VAL A 21 -1.87 12.60 -1.16
N GLY A 22 -2.25 13.07 0.01
CA GLY A 22 -3.63 13.02 0.51
C GLY A 22 -3.78 13.61 1.90
N ASN A 23 -4.98 13.55 2.46
CA ASN A 23 -5.31 14.07 3.77
C ASN A 23 -5.20 12.97 4.84
N PHE A 24 -3.97 12.63 5.20
CA PHE A 24 -3.70 11.49 6.08
C PHE A 24 -3.70 11.86 7.58
N THR A 25 -3.13 13.02 7.95
CA THR A 25 -3.01 13.44 9.35
C THR A 25 -4.23 14.21 9.86
N SER A 26 -4.96 14.85 8.95
CA SER A 26 -6.19 15.58 9.25
C SER A 26 -6.99 15.76 7.96
N PRO A 27 -8.34 15.83 8.01
CA PRO A 27 -9.19 16.00 6.83
C PRO A 27 -8.90 17.25 5.99
N GLN A 28 -8.29 18.28 6.58
CA GLN A 28 -7.99 19.56 5.93
C GLN A 28 -6.50 19.76 5.62
N GLU A 29 -5.64 18.91 6.15
CA GLU A 29 -4.20 19.02 5.97
C GLU A 29 -3.76 18.14 4.81
N LEU A 30 -2.92 18.67 3.91
CA LEU A 30 -2.38 17.90 2.81
C LEU A 30 -1.02 17.33 3.20
N ASN A 31 -0.85 16.03 3.09
CA ASN A 31 0.38 15.33 3.41
C ASN A 31 1.07 14.80 2.16
N LEU A 32 2.40 14.79 2.18
CA LEU A 32 3.23 14.03 1.28
C LEU A 32 3.83 12.86 2.06
N ILE A 33 3.52 11.64 1.62
CA ILE A 33 4.07 10.41 2.19
C ILE A 33 5.05 9.82 1.20
N ILE A 34 6.27 9.52 1.65
CA ILE A 34 7.36 9.03 0.81
C ILE A 34 7.83 7.69 1.34
N ALA A 35 7.92 6.68 0.49
CA ALA A 35 8.56 5.42 0.81
C ALA A 35 10.02 5.41 0.34
N LYS A 36 10.92 5.06 1.26
CA LYS A 36 12.34 4.83 0.99
C LYS A 36 12.72 3.40 1.35
N CYS A 37 12.45 2.48 0.43
CA CYS A 37 12.70 1.04 0.56
C CYS A 37 12.00 0.40 1.77
N THR A 38 12.55 0.52 2.98
CA THR A 38 12.05 -0.07 4.24
C THR A 38 11.56 0.98 5.23
N ARG A 39 11.33 2.22 4.79
CA ARG A 39 10.87 3.32 5.64
C ARG A 39 9.80 4.13 4.93
N ILE A 40 8.91 4.74 5.70
CA ILE A 40 8.01 5.80 5.24
C ILE A 40 8.33 7.10 5.98
N GLU A 41 8.29 8.21 5.26
CA GLU A 41 8.40 9.56 5.80
C GLU A 41 7.11 10.31 5.50
N ILE A 42 6.49 10.89 6.53
CA ILE A 42 5.25 11.66 6.43
C ILE A 42 5.59 13.13 6.61
N HIS A 43 5.19 13.95 5.64
CA HIS A 43 5.40 15.39 5.64
C HIS A 43 4.06 16.13 5.54
N LEU A 44 3.91 17.23 6.26
CA LEU A 44 2.83 18.19 6.09
C LEU A 44 3.21 19.20 5.01
N LEU A 45 2.32 19.46 4.06
CA LEU A 45 2.51 20.51 3.07
C LEU A 45 2.07 21.86 3.66
N THR A 46 3.03 22.77 3.79
CA THR A 46 2.82 24.13 4.28
C THR A 46 3.16 25.16 3.19
N PRO A 47 2.69 26.42 3.31
CA PRO A 47 3.08 27.48 2.38
C PRO A 47 4.60 27.71 2.29
N GLN A 48 5.35 27.39 3.35
CA GLN A 48 6.81 27.52 3.43
C GLN A 48 7.56 26.32 2.83
N GLY A 49 6.86 25.19 2.59
CA GLY A 49 7.44 23.96 2.07
C GLY A 49 6.93 22.72 2.80
N LEU A 50 7.75 21.67 2.79
CA LEU A 50 7.45 20.39 3.44
C LEU A 50 7.95 20.40 4.88
N GLN A 51 7.03 20.27 5.83
CA GLN A 51 7.35 20.09 7.24
C GLN A 51 7.37 18.59 7.57
N PRO A 52 8.53 18.01 7.94
CA PRO A 52 8.60 16.59 8.31
C PRO A 52 7.83 16.36 9.62
N MET A 53 6.99 15.33 9.65
CA MET A 53 6.21 14.94 10.82
C MET A 53 6.73 13.64 11.43
N LEU A 54 6.92 12.60 10.60
CA LEU A 54 7.20 11.26 11.09
C LEU A 54 8.15 10.52 10.14
N ASP A 55 9.04 9.68 10.69
CA ASP A 55 9.93 8.78 9.95
C ASP A 55 9.86 7.38 10.59
N VAL A 56 9.19 6.44 9.92
CA VAL A 56 8.81 5.13 10.48
C VAL A 56 9.43 3.98 9.69
N PRO A 57 10.10 3.03 10.37
CA PRO A 57 10.58 1.82 9.72
C PRO A 57 9.43 0.84 9.47
N ILE A 58 9.47 0.17 8.32
CA ILE A 58 8.61 -0.96 7.95
C ILE A 58 9.47 -2.22 7.90
N TYR A 59 9.01 -3.31 8.51
CA TYR A 59 9.71 -4.59 8.50
C TYR A 59 9.49 -5.37 7.20
N GLY A 60 9.86 -4.74 6.09
CA GLY A 60 9.78 -5.27 4.74
C GLY A 60 10.11 -4.19 3.71
N ARG A 61 10.51 -4.61 2.50
CA ARG A 61 10.62 -3.67 1.37
C ARG A 61 9.23 -3.33 0.88
N ILE A 62 8.92 -2.05 0.81
CA ILE A 62 7.62 -1.53 0.38
C ILE A 62 7.49 -1.74 -1.13
N ALA A 63 6.47 -2.50 -1.53
CA ALA A 63 6.12 -2.80 -2.92
C ALA A 63 4.90 -2.00 -3.39
N THR A 64 4.03 -1.57 -2.48
CA THR A 64 2.86 -0.73 -2.79
C THR A 64 2.66 0.26 -1.66
N LEU A 65 2.34 1.51 -2.01
CA LEU A 65 2.04 2.60 -1.09
C LEU A 65 0.87 3.41 -1.69
N GLU A 66 -0.33 3.24 -1.15
CA GLU A 66 -1.54 3.88 -1.68
C GLU A 66 -2.37 4.50 -0.55
N LEU A 67 -2.88 5.71 -0.78
CA LEU A 67 -3.83 6.37 0.10
C LEU A 67 -5.26 6.14 -0.40
N PHE A 68 -6.19 5.95 0.53
CA PHE A 68 -7.61 5.80 0.19
C PHE A 68 -8.48 6.29 1.35
N ARG A 69 -9.69 6.75 1.04
CA ARG A 69 -10.65 7.23 2.04
C ARG A 69 -11.89 6.33 2.04
N PRO A 70 -12.02 5.42 3.03
CA PRO A 70 -13.24 4.63 3.19
C PRO A 70 -14.48 5.52 3.33
N HIS A 71 -15.63 4.97 2.96
CA HIS A 71 -16.89 5.68 3.09
C HIS A 71 -17.20 5.98 4.56
N GLY A 72 -17.47 7.24 4.87
CA GLY A 72 -17.77 7.71 6.23
C GLY A 72 -16.55 8.10 7.06
N GLU A 73 -15.33 7.91 6.56
CA GLU A 73 -14.11 8.38 7.21
C GLU A 73 -13.77 9.81 6.77
N ALA A 74 -13.27 10.61 7.70
CA ALA A 74 -12.95 12.01 7.44
C ALA A 74 -11.55 12.19 6.83
N GLN A 75 -10.65 11.25 7.10
CA GLN A 75 -9.24 11.27 6.70
C GLN A 75 -8.87 10.01 5.93
N ASP A 76 -7.76 10.09 5.20
CA ASP A 76 -7.25 8.99 4.40
C ASP A 76 -6.55 7.94 5.27
N PHE A 77 -6.64 6.68 4.85
CA PHE A 77 -5.86 5.57 5.38
C PHE A 77 -4.75 5.22 4.40
N LEU A 78 -3.64 4.69 4.94
CA LEU A 78 -2.47 4.31 4.17
C LEU A 78 -2.40 2.79 4.05
N PHE A 79 -2.57 2.28 2.84
CA PHE A 79 -2.32 0.88 2.51
C PHE A 79 -0.85 0.69 2.12
N ILE A 80 -0.20 -0.28 2.77
CA ILE A 80 1.17 -0.70 2.46
C ILE A 80 1.17 -2.19 2.19
N ALA A 81 1.73 -2.59 1.05
CA ALA A 81 2.10 -3.98 0.80
C ALA A 81 3.62 -4.10 0.67
N THR A 82 4.16 -5.19 1.20
CA THR A 82 5.59 -5.49 1.15
C THR A 82 5.88 -6.56 0.13
N GLU A 83 7.10 -6.60 -0.40
CA GLU A 83 7.52 -7.63 -1.35
C GLU A 83 7.44 -9.06 -0.78
N ARG A 84 7.39 -9.21 0.54
CA ARG A 84 7.18 -10.49 1.24
C ARG A 84 5.69 -10.79 1.49
N TYR A 85 4.80 -10.17 0.71
CA TYR A 85 3.35 -10.41 0.72
C TYR A 85 2.65 -10.11 2.04
N LYS A 86 3.31 -9.39 2.97
CA LYS A 86 2.65 -8.83 4.14
C LYS A 86 2.07 -7.48 3.78
N PHE A 87 0.88 -7.18 4.27
CA PHE A 87 0.27 -5.87 4.13
C PHE A 87 -0.20 -5.32 5.47
N CYS A 88 -0.34 -3.99 5.55
CA CYS A 88 -1.04 -3.32 6.62
C CYS A 88 -1.80 -2.10 6.12
N VAL A 89 -2.84 -1.73 6.87
CA VAL A 89 -3.56 -0.46 6.74
C VAL A 89 -3.26 0.36 7.97
N LEU A 90 -2.68 1.53 7.78
CA LEU A 90 -2.32 2.47 8.83
C LEU A 90 -3.29 3.65 8.85
N GLN A 91 -3.59 4.12 10.05
CA GLN A 91 -4.35 5.35 10.30
C GLN A 91 -3.53 6.23 11.23
N TRP A 92 -3.58 7.55 11.00
CA TRP A 92 -3.08 8.54 11.95
C TRP A 92 -4.08 8.78 13.08
N ASP A 93 -3.62 8.73 14.33
CA ASP A 93 -4.39 9.20 15.48
C ASP A 93 -3.87 10.57 15.92
N ALA A 94 -4.71 11.60 15.77
CA ALA A 94 -4.35 12.97 16.11
C ALA A 94 -4.29 13.21 17.64
N GLU A 95 -4.99 12.41 18.44
CA GLU A 95 -4.99 12.57 19.90
C GLU A 95 -3.68 12.08 20.51
N THR A 96 -3.21 10.92 20.07
CA THR A 96 -1.96 10.32 20.54
C THR A 96 -0.75 10.72 19.71
N SER A 97 -0.95 11.27 18.51
CA SER A 97 0.10 11.54 17.51
C SER A 97 0.88 10.26 17.12
N GLU A 98 0.15 9.14 17.00
CA GLU A 98 0.72 7.84 16.65
C GLU A 98 0.08 7.22 15.41
N LEU A 99 0.80 6.28 14.78
CA LEU A 99 0.27 5.44 13.72
C LEU A 99 -0.39 4.19 14.30
N ILE A 100 -1.68 4.03 14.05
CA ILE A 100 -2.45 2.87 14.44
C ILE A 100 -2.56 1.90 13.26
N THR A 101 -2.23 0.63 13.50
CA THR A 101 -2.51 -0.43 12.51
C THR A 101 -3.97 -0.87 12.62
N ARG A 102 -4.77 -0.54 11.61
CA ARG A 102 -6.20 -0.89 11.54
C ARG A 102 -6.41 -2.32 11.07
N ALA A 103 -5.62 -2.75 10.11
CA ALA A 103 -5.65 -4.10 9.57
C ALA A 103 -4.24 -4.53 9.18
N MET A 104 -3.97 -5.82 9.27
CA MET A 104 -2.73 -6.43 8.78
C MET A 104 -3.02 -7.85 8.31
N GLY A 105 -2.19 -8.36 7.40
CA GLY A 105 -2.36 -9.71 6.93
C GLY A 105 -1.22 -10.18 6.03
N ASP A 106 -1.37 -11.42 5.56
CA ASP A 106 -0.50 -12.06 4.59
C ASP A 106 -1.33 -12.45 3.38
N VAL A 107 -0.89 -12.01 2.20
CA VAL A 107 -1.52 -12.27 0.91
C VAL A 107 -0.72 -13.24 0.06
N SER A 108 0.26 -13.94 0.63
CA SER A 108 0.98 -15.00 -0.08
C SER A 108 0.07 -16.18 -0.38
N ASP A 109 0.21 -16.71 -1.59
CA ASP A 109 -0.39 -17.98 -1.99
C ASP A 109 0.66 -19.09 -1.89
N ARG A 110 0.22 -20.30 -1.54
CA ARG A 110 1.11 -21.48 -1.46
C ARG A 110 1.65 -21.91 -2.82
N ILE A 111 0.92 -21.57 -3.89
CA ILE A 111 1.21 -21.95 -5.27
C ILE A 111 1.03 -20.71 -6.13
N GLY A 112 1.97 -20.46 -7.03
CA GLY A 112 1.94 -19.34 -7.95
C GLY A 112 3.36 -18.96 -8.38
N ARG A 113 3.53 -18.60 -9.66
CA ARG A 113 4.77 -18.00 -10.15
C ARG A 113 4.72 -16.50 -9.85
N PRO A 114 5.64 -15.93 -9.03
CA PRO A 114 5.68 -14.49 -8.80
C PRO A 114 5.84 -13.74 -10.12
N THR A 115 5.20 -12.58 -10.24
CA THR A 115 5.30 -11.75 -11.45
C THR A 115 6.70 -11.20 -11.64
N ASP A 116 7.18 -11.24 -12.88
CA ASP A 116 8.51 -10.74 -13.26
C ASP A 116 8.56 -9.20 -13.31
N ASN A 117 7.41 -8.53 -13.51
CA ASN A 117 7.31 -7.07 -13.64
C ASN A 117 7.12 -6.33 -12.30
N GLY A 118 7.19 -7.06 -11.19
CA GLY A 118 6.99 -6.51 -9.85
C GLY A 118 5.53 -6.52 -9.39
N GLN A 119 5.35 -6.42 -8.09
CA GLN A 119 4.03 -6.48 -7.47
C GLN A 119 3.27 -5.17 -7.72
N ILE A 120 2.03 -5.27 -8.16
CA ILE A 120 1.15 -4.12 -8.37
C ILE A 120 0.04 -4.19 -7.33
N GLY A 121 -0.14 -3.13 -6.56
CA GLY A 121 -1.30 -2.95 -5.71
C GLY A 121 -2.05 -1.68 -6.08
N ILE A 122 -3.37 -1.81 -6.24
CA ILE A 122 -4.26 -0.74 -6.68
C ILE A 122 -5.53 -0.76 -5.83
N ILE A 123 -6.11 0.41 -5.60
CA ILE A 123 -7.34 0.55 -4.82
C ILE A 123 -8.45 1.08 -5.73
N ASP A 124 -9.64 0.50 -5.63
CA ASP A 124 -10.81 0.98 -6.35
C ASP A 124 -11.15 2.43 -5.93
N PRO A 125 -11.44 3.36 -6.87
CA PRO A 125 -11.71 4.76 -6.55
C PRO A 125 -12.85 4.98 -5.56
N ASP A 126 -13.86 4.11 -5.60
CA ASP A 126 -15.00 4.13 -4.67
C ASP A 126 -14.71 3.31 -3.40
N CYS A 127 -13.45 2.95 -3.14
CA CYS A 127 -13.00 2.18 -1.98
C CYS A 127 -13.81 0.90 -1.75
N ARG A 128 -14.20 0.20 -2.82
CA ARG A 128 -14.98 -1.07 -2.74
C ARG A 128 -14.09 -2.29 -2.52
N LEU A 129 -12.88 -2.27 -3.07
CA LEU A 129 -11.89 -3.34 -2.89
C LEU A 129 -10.46 -2.87 -3.20
N ILE A 130 -9.48 -3.65 -2.74
CA ILE A 130 -8.07 -3.57 -3.11
C ILE A 130 -7.77 -4.70 -4.10
N GLY A 131 -7.12 -4.36 -5.20
CA GLY A 131 -6.61 -5.31 -6.18
C GLY A 131 -5.10 -5.46 -6.07
N LEU A 132 -4.61 -6.68 -6.03
CA LEU A 132 -3.20 -7.02 -5.97
C LEU A 132 -2.84 -8.00 -7.09
N HIS A 133 -1.85 -7.66 -7.90
CA HIS A 133 -1.24 -8.58 -8.85
C HIS A 133 0.13 -8.99 -8.32
N LEU A 134 0.19 -10.22 -7.79
CA LEU A 134 1.35 -10.79 -7.10
C LEU A 134 1.97 -11.96 -7.86
N TYR A 135 1.15 -12.70 -8.60
CA TYR A 135 1.52 -13.91 -9.33
C TYR A 135 0.94 -13.89 -10.74
N ASP A 136 1.64 -14.49 -11.70
CA ASP A 136 1.18 -14.59 -13.08
C ASP A 136 -0.14 -15.36 -13.17
N GLY A 137 -1.09 -14.83 -13.95
CA GLY A 137 -2.41 -15.41 -14.15
C GLY A 137 -3.36 -15.33 -12.93
N LEU A 138 -2.97 -14.61 -11.87
CA LEU A 138 -3.80 -14.39 -10.68
C LEU A 138 -3.92 -12.91 -10.37
N PHE A 139 -5.16 -12.47 -10.17
CA PHE A 139 -5.51 -11.17 -9.63
C PHE A 139 -6.19 -11.35 -8.28
N LYS A 140 -5.51 -10.94 -7.21
CA LYS A 140 -5.99 -11.09 -5.84
C LYS A 140 -6.81 -9.88 -5.44
N VAL A 141 -7.95 -10.13 -4.80
CA VAL A 141 -8.91 -9.11 -4.40
C VAL A 141 -9.13 -9.17 -2.90
N ILE A 142 -9.02 -8.01 -2.24
CA ILE A 142 -9.37 -7.82 -0.83
C ILE A 142 -10.56 -6.86 -0.77
N PRO A 143 -11.80 -7.37 -0.59
CA PRO A 143 -12.96 -6.50 -0.54
C PRO A 143 -13.03 -5.73 0.79
N PHE A 144 -13.58 -4.52 0.74
CA PHE A 144 -13.99 -3.82 1.94
C PHE A 144 -15.38 -4.31 2.39
N ASP A 145 -15.65 -4.25 3.69
CA ASP A 145 -16.99 -4.40 4.24
C ASP A 145 -17.75 -3.07 4.26
N ASN A 146 -19.02 -3.10 4.66
CA ASN A 146 -19.86 -1.90 4.72
C ASN A 146 -19.39 -0.90 5.79
N LYS A 147 -18.41 -1.26 6.61
CA LYS A 147 -17.79 -0.45 7.67
C LYS A 147 -16.35 -0.05 7.31
N GLY A 148 -15.88 -0.31 6.08
CA GLY A 148 -14.52 0.00 5.63
C GLY A 148 -13.43 -0.95 6.15
N GLN A 149 -13.79 -2.08 6.78
CA GLN A 149 -12.85 -3.12 7.20
C GLN A 149 -12.53 -4.09 6.07
N LEU A 150 -11.32 -4.64 6.06
CA LEU A 150 -10.90 -5.61 5.05
C LEU A 150 -11.50 -6.99 5.35
N LYS A 151 -12.07 -7.61 4.32
CA LYS A 151 -12.56 -9.00 4.35
C LYS A 151 -11.49 -9.99 3.87
N GLU A 152 -11.84 -11.27 3.92
CA GLU A 152 -11.01 -12.35 3.39
C GLU A 152 -10.70 -12.13 1.90
N ALA A 153 -9.42 -12.27 1.57
CA ALA A 153 -8.93 -12.11 0.21
C ALA A 153 -9.21 -13.36 -0.63
N PHE A 154 -9.51 -13.18 -1.92
CA PHE A 154 -9.68 -14.27 -2.86
C PHE A 154 -8.99 -13.99 -4.18
N ASN A 155 -8.71 -15.03 -4.97
CA ASN A 155 -8.05 -14.91 -6.25
C ASN A 155 -9.05 -15.04 -7.41
N ILE A 156 -8.91 -14.17 -8.39
CA ILE A 156 -9.57 -14.25 -9.70
C ILE A 156 -8.51 -14.69 -10.71
N ARG A 157 -8.87 -15.65 -11.57
CA ARG A 157 -7.99 -16.07 -12.66
C ARG A 157 -7.92 -14.95 -13.70
N LEU A 158 -6.70 -14.53 -14.03
CA LEU A 158 -6.41 -13.62 -15.13
C LEU A 158 -5.87 -14.45 -16.29
N GLU A 159 -6.43 -14.30 -17.49
CA GLU A 159 -6.00 -15.11 -18.64
C GLU A 159 -4.66 -14.62 -19.18
N GLU A 160 -4.42 -13.32 -19.09
CA GLU A 160 -3.19 -12.64 -19.46
C GLU A 160 -2.09 -12.96 -18.44
N LEU A 161 -1.05 -13.68 -18.89
CA LEU A 161 0.08 -14.07 -18.03
C LEU A 161 1.14 -12.96 -17.92
N GLN A 162 1.36 -12.18 -18.99
CA GLN A 162 2.36 -11.12 -19.04
C GLN A 162 1.71 -9.75 -18.87
N VAL A 163 1.32 -9.44 -17.64
CA VAL A 163 0.76 -8.13 -17.30
C VAL A 163 1.89 -7.12 -17.08
N LEU A 164 1.77 -5.97 -17.75
CA LEU A 164 2.69 -4.85 -17.62
C LEU A 164 2.18 -3.82 -16.58
N ASP A 165 0.89 -3.49 -16.60
CA ASP A 165 0.27 -2.61 -15.61
C ASP A 165 -1.24 -2.89 -15.48
N ILE A 166 -1.81 -2.55 -14.31
CA ILE A 166 -3.24 -2.62 -14.01
C ILE A 166 -3.66 -1.34 -13.30
N LYS A 167 -4.83 -0.79 -13.65
CA LYS A 167 -5.48 0.31 -12.91
C LYS A 167 -6.99 0.11 -12.81
N PHE A 168 -7.62 0.65 -11.77
CA PHE A 168 -9.08 0.76 -11.71
C PHE A 168 -9.57 1.96 -12.52
N LEU A 169 -10.68 1.78 -13.24
CA LEU A 169 -11.37 2.84 -13.96
C LEU A 169 -12.30 3.63 -13.04
N TYR A 170 -12.34 4.94 -13.23
CA TYR A 170 -13.25 5.85 -12.52
C TYR A 170 -14.64 5.84 -13.14
N GLY A 171 -15.67 6.15 -12.32
CA GLY A 171 -17.05 6.33 -12.80
C GLY A 171 -17.75 5.04 -13.24
N CYS A 172 -17.22 3.88 -12.87
CA CYS A 172 -17.80 2.58 -13.21
C CYS A 172 -18.75 2.08 -12.10
N PRO A 173 -19.97 1.61 -12.45
CA PRO A 173 -20.93 1.12 -11.46
C PRO A 173 -20.46 -0.15 -10.73
N LYS A 174 -19.53 -0.89 -11.34
CA LYS A 174 -18.84 -2.04 -10.76
C LYS A 174 -17.32 -1.77 -10.81
N PRO A 175 -16.54 -2.28 -9.83
CA PRO A 175 -15.08 -2.24 -9.90
C PRO A 175 -14.60 -2.81 -11.23
N THR A 176 -13.97 -1.97 -12.04
CA THR A 176 -13.54 -2.33 -13.41
C THR A 176 -12.06 -2.02 -13.53
N ILE A 177 -11.27 -3.03 -13.90
CA ILE A 177 -9.84 -2.87 -14.15
C ILE A 177 -9.57 -2.67 -15.64
N VAL A 178 -8.56 -1.87 -15.94
CA VAL A 178 -7.90 -1.83 -17.24
C VAL A 178 -6.52 -2.49 -17.10
N VAL A 179 -6.18 -3.37 -18.04
CA VAL A 179 -4.97 -4.18 -18.00
C VAL A 179 -4.17 -3.91 -19.28
N LEU A 180 -2.89 -3.58 -19.11
CA LEU A 180 -1.92 -3.56 -20.20
C LEU A 180 -1.13 -4.87 -20.14
N TYR A 181 -1.14 -5.65 -21.21
CA TYR A 181 -0.50 -6.96 -21.29
C TYR A 181 0.24 -7.17 -22.62
N GLN A 182 1.10 -8.19 -22.66
CA GLN A 182 1.86 -8.62 -23.84
C GLN A 182 1.42 -10.00 -24.32
#